data_AF-A0A9P0C0C8-F1
#
_entry.id   AF-A0A9P0C0C8-F1
#
_cell.length_a   1.000
_cell.length_b   1.000
_cell.length_c   1.000
_cell.angle_alpha   90.00
_cell.angle_beta   90.00
_cell.angle_gamma   90.00
#
_symmetry.space_group_name_H-M   'P 1'
#
loop_
_entity.id
_entity.type
_entity.pdbx_description
1 polymer ?
#
loop_
_entity_poly.entity_id
_entity_poly.type
_entity_poly.pdbx_seq_one_letter_code
_entity_poly.pdbx_strand_id
1 'polypeptide(L)'
;MRLELPDIKRCICCVPLRYGLVFWGYVRLFETIMSIYKNAVTIHTATEDEHTGFSFIASCIIVALEPIDLVIVILFIIGCHKKNMLLLKIYMYYNIGELIIQCLLLLAITGFFMYLYYVLHKYGAAAFHPHSISWSLLSSVATLTGIILLQGYVLLLVRSEIKKLNSNCQFRFVNNAADSNCVIQLEEGAENDVEKTKEGQEETKNGEEEVKSVTNDLYGRSGYMLGDVRN
;
A
#
# COMPACT_ATOMS: atom_id res chain seq x y z
N MET A 1 17.32 14.88 13.45
CA MET A 1 15.93 14.65 13.90
C MET A 1 15.32 13.59 13.00
N ARG A 2 14.91 12.43 13.56
CA ARG A 2 14.14 11.45 12.79
C ARG A 2 12.70 11.97 12.76
N LEU A 3 12.23 12.39 11.59
CA LEU A 3 10.82 12.72 11.39
C LEU A 3 10.02 11.42 11.51
N GLU A 4 9.49 11.15 12.70
CA GLU A 4 8.52 10.09 12.89
C GLU A 4 7.23 10.49 12.17
N LEU A 5 6.93 9.79 11.07
CA LEU A 5 5.68 9.99 10.35
C LEU A 5 4.51 9.66 11.29
N PRO A 6 3.50 10.54 11.43
CA PRO A 6 2.36 10.26 12.30
C PRO A 6 1.65 8.98 11.87
N ASP A 7 1.49 8.03 12.79
CA ASP A 7 0.71 6.82 12.57
C ASP A 7 -0.78 7.20 12.53
N ILE A 8 -1.30 7.43 11.33
CA ILE A 8 -2.72 7.74 11.09
C ILE A 8 -3.53 6.46 11.34
N LYS A 9 -3.92 6.23 12.60
CA LYS A 9 -4.73 5.07 13.01
C LYS A 9 -6.21 5.17 12.62
N ARG A 10 -6.68 6.37 12.23
CA ARG A 10 -8.10 6.65 11.90
C ARG A 10 -8.18 7.49 10.62
N CYS A 11 -9.03 7.07 9.68
CA CYS A 11 -9.43 7.87 8.53
C CYS A 11 -10.34 9.03 8.98
N ILE A 12 -10.47 10.09 8.16
CA ILE A 12 -11.30 11.29 8.45
C ILE A 12 -12.75 10.93 8.79
N CYS A 13 -13.24 9.76 8.35
CA CYS A 13 -14.62 9.29 8.60
C CYS A 13 -14.73 8.07 9.55
N CYS A 14 -13.73 7.77 10.40
CA CYS A 14 -13.74 6.59 11.31
C CYS A 14 -13.90 5.21 10.62
N VAL A 15 -13.92 5.16 9.28
CA VAL A 15 -14.00 3.91 8.53
C VAL A 15 -12.70 3.12 8.73
N PRO A 16 -12.78 1.80 9.01
CA PRO A 16 -11.57 1.00 9.17
C PRO A 16 -10.75 1.07 7.88
N LEU A 17 -9.46 1.39 8.00
CA LEU A 17 -8.50 1.65 6.91
C LEU A 17 -8.65 0.70 5.72
N ARG A 18 -8.91 -0.58 6.01
CA ARG A 18 -9.08 -1.64 5.03
C ARG A 18 -10.32 -1.47 4.13
N TYR A 19 -11.46 -1.06 4.68
CA TYR A 19 -12.67 -0.85 3.86
C TYR A 19 -12.52 0.36 2.95
N GLY A 20 -11.81 1.40 3.41
CA GLY A 20 -11.48 2.55 2.57
C GLY A 20 -10.63 2.19 1.35
N LEU A 21 -9.59 1.37 1.54
CA LEU A 21 -8.74 0.87 0.46
C LEU A 21 -9.50 -0.02 -0.54
N VAL A 22 -10.34 -0.93 -0.03
CA VAL A 22 -11.16 -1.79 -0.89
C VAL A 22 -12.17 -0.96 -1.68
N PHE A 23 -12.86 -0.03 -1.03
CA PHE A 23 -13.80 0.88 -1.69
C PHE A 23 -13.11 1.70 -2.77
N TRP A 24 -11.93 2.27 -2.48
CA TRP A 24 -11.13 2.98 -3.46
C TRP A 24 -10.75 2.11 -4.66
N GLY A 25 -10.36 0.85 -4.43
CA GLY A 25 -10.09 -0.11 -5.50
C GLY A 25 -11.28 -0.30 -6.44
N TYR A 26 -12.50 -0.38 -5.90
CA TYR A 26 -13.73 -0.48 -6.70
C TYR A 26 -14.07 0.82 -7.45
N VAL A 27 -13.87 1.99 -6.83
CA VAL A 27 -14.05 3.27 -7.51
C VAL A 27 -13.11 3.37 -8.71
N ARG A 28 -11.84 2.98 -8.52
CA ARG A 28 -10.85 2.99 -9.60
C ARG A 28 -11.15 1.95 -10.68
N LEU A 29 -11.69 0.80 -10.32
CA LEU A 29 -12.16 -0.21 -11.28
C LEU A 29 -13.32 0.33 -12.13
N PHE A 30 -14.26 1.04 -11.50
CA PHE A 30 -15.36 1.68 -12.22
C PHE A 30 -14.84 2.77 -13.16
N GLU A 31 -13.88 3.58 -12.70
CA GLU A 31 -13.22 4.60 -13.51
C GLU A 31 -12.54 4.01 -14.76
N THR A 32 -11.79 2.90 -14.62
CA THR A 32 -11.13 2.27 -15.77
C THR A 32 -12.14 1.69 -16.76
N ILE A 33 -13.21 1.05 -16.30
CA ILE A 33 -14.29 0.55 -17.19
C ILE A 33 -14.95 1.70 -17.95
N MET A 34 -15.25 2.81 -17.26
CA MET A 34 -15.83 4.00 -17.89
C MET A 34 -14.87 4.66 -18.88
N SER A 35 -13.57 4.63 -18.61
CA SER A 35 -12.53 5.14 -19.52
C SER A 35 -12.47 4.31 -20.80
N ILE A 36 -12.41 2.97 -20.67
CA ILE A 36 -12.45 2.03 -21.81
C ILE A 36 -13.69 2.27 -22.67
N TYR A 37 -14.86 2.42 -22.05
CA TYR A 37 -16.10 2.70 -22.76
C TYR A 37 -16.04 4.03 -23.55
N LYS A 38 -15.58 5.11 -22.92
CA LYS A 38 -15.44 6.43 -23.58
C LYS A 38 -14.46 6.37 -24.74
N ASN A 39 -13.32 5.70 -24.57
CA ASN A 39 -12.33 5.55 -25.64
C ASN A 39 -12.86 4.70 -26.79
N ALA A 40 -13.61 3.64 -26.50
CA ALA A 40 -14.26 2.82 -27.54
C ALA A 40 -15.27 3.65 -28.36
N VAL A 41 -16.10 4.46 -27.71
CA VAL A 41 -17.02 5.39 -28.39
C VAL A 41 -16.23 6.40 -29.23
N THR A 42 -15.14 6.95 -28.69
CA THR A 42 -14.29 7.93 -29.38
C THR A 42 -13.66 7.34 -30.64
N ILE A 43 -13.19 6.10 -30.59
CA ILE A 43 -12.64 5.38 -31.74
C ILE A 43 -13.74 5.13 -32.79
N HIS A 44 -14.95 4.75 -32.35
CA HIS A 44 -16.08 4.55 -33.26
C HIS A 44 -16.43 5.84 -34.00
N THR A 45 -16.60 6.96 -33.28
CA THR A 45 -16.93 8.26 -33.88
C THR A 45 -15.79 8.78 -34.77
N ALA A 46 -14.53 8.56 -34.37
CA ALA A 46 -13.37 8.96 -35.17
C ALA A 46 -13.17 8.11 -36.44
N THR A 47 -13.87 6.98 -36.57
CA THR A 47 -13.87 6.18 -37.80
C THR A 47 -14.89 6.71 -38.81
N GLU A 48 -15.95 7.38 -38.33
CA GLU A 48 -17.00 7.95 -39.17
C GLU A 48 -16.62 9.35 -39.70
N ASP A 49 -15.97 10.15 -38.87
CA ASP A 49 -15.43 11.45 -39.27
C ASP A 49 -14.00 11.29 -39.81
N GLU A 50 -13.63 11.98 -40.91
CA GLU A 50 -12.24 12.08 -41.42
C GLU A 50 -11.31 12.85 -40.45
N HIS A 51 -11.20 12.39 -39.21
CA HIS A 51 -10.39 13.02 -38.18
C HIS A 51 -8.89 12.82 -38.45
N THR A 52 -8.10 13.81 -38.02
CA THR A 52 -6.64 13.82 -38.10
C THR A 52 -6.04 12.54 -37.53
N GLY A 53 -5.26 11.80 -38.33
CA GLY A 53 -4.72 10.48 -37.96
C GLY A 53 -3.91 10.44 -36.64
N PHE A 54 -3.40 11.59 -36.17
CA PHE A 54 -2.70 11.67 -34.88
C PHE A 54 -3.60 11.35 -33.67
N SER A 55 -4.82 11.89 -33.61
CA SER A 55 -5.75 11.65 -32.49
C SER A 55 -6.21 10.20 -32.45
N PHE A 56 -6.38 9.59 -33.61
CA PHE A 56 -6.69 8.16 -33.74
C PHE A 56 -5.56 7.29 -33.18
N ILE A 57 -4.32 7.53 -33.63
CA ILE A 57 -3.14 6.79 -33.15
C ILE A 57 -3.00 6.93 -31.64
N ALA A 58 -3.14 8.15 -31.11
CA ALA A 58 -3.06 8.40 -29.67
C ALA A 58 -4.14 7.62 -28.89
N SER A 59 -5.37 7.61 -29.40
CA SER A 59 -6.49 6.87 -28.78
C SER A 59 -6.25 5.36 -28.77
N CYS A 60 -5.70 4.81 -29.87
CA CYS A 60 -5.35 3.39 -29.93
C CYS A 60 -4.27 3.01 -28.89
N ILE A 61 -3.27 3.86 -28.70
CA ILE A 61 -2.22 3.63 -27.71
C ILE A 61 -2.81 3.64 -26.29
N ILE A 62 -3.70 4.61 -26.00
CA ILE A 62 -4.35 4.69 -24.68
C ILE A 62 -5.16 3.43 -24.40
N VAL A 63 -5.99 3.00 -25.36
CA VAL A 63 -6.80 1.77 -25.25
C VAL A 63 -5.92 0.52 -25.07
N ALA A 64 -4.74 0.48 -25.69
CA ALA A 64 -3.81 -0.64 -25.52
C ALA A 64 -3.18 -0.70 -24.11
N LEU A 65 -3.08 0.44 -23.40
CA LEU A 65 -2.49 0.52 -22.06
C LEU A 65 -3.51 0.26 -20.94
N GLU A 66 -4.78 0.62 -21.13
CA GLU A 66 -5.84 0.44 -20.11
C GLU A 66 -6.01 -0.99 -19.56
N PRO A 67 -5.82 -2.08 -20.32
CA PRO A 67 -5.88 -3.43 -19.78
C PRO A 67 -4.82 -3.71 -18.71
N ILE A 68 -3.65 -3.07 -18.80
CA ILE A 68 -2.57 -3.22 -17.81
C ILE A 68 -3.04 -2.63 -16.47
N ASP A 69 -3.63 -1.45 -16.51
CA ASP A 69 -4.19 -0.77 -15.34
C ASP A 69 -5.32 -1.58 -14.72
N LEU A 70 -6.19 -2.15 -15.56
CA LEU A 70 -7.27 -3.03 -15.12
C LEU A 70 -6.73 -4.24 -14.34
N VAL A 71 -5.70 -4.91 -14.86
CA VAL A 71 -5.06 -6.05 -14.17
C VAL A 71 -4.48 -5.62 -12.84
N ILE A 72 -3.78 -4.49 -12.79
CA ILE A 72 -3.16 -3.99 -11.56
C ILE A 72 -4.21 -3.63 -10.49
N VAL A 73 -5.33 -3.02 -10.89
CA VAL A 73 -6.46 -2.72 -9.99
C VAL A 73 -7.11 -4.00 -9.46
N ILE A 74 -7.28 -5.03 -10.29
CA ILE A 74 -7.80 -6.33 -9.85
C ILE A 74 -6.84 -6.99 -8.84
N LEU A 75 -5.53 -6.99 -9.14
CA LEU A 75 -4.51 -7.51 -8.22
C LEU A 75 -4.50 -6.77 -6.89
N PHE A 76 -4.73 -5.45 -6.91
CA PHE A 76 -4.88 -4.65 -5.70
C PHE A 76 -6.09 -5.06 -4.87
N ILE A 77 -7.27 -5.20 -5.48
CA ILE A 77 -8.48 -5.66 -4.79
C ILE A 77 -8.26 -7.04 -4.16
N ILE A 78 -7.68 -7.98 -4.92
CA ILE A 78 -7.33 -9.32 -4.40
C ILE A 78 -6.33 -9.21 -3.24
N GLY A 79 -5.31 -8.36 -3.37
CA GLY A 79 -4.31 -8.09 -2.32
C GLY A 79 -4.94 -7.59 -1.02
N CYS A 80 -5.88 -6.65 -1.12
CA CYS A 80 -6.64 -6.13 0.02
C CYS A 80 -7.51 -7.21 0.68
N HIS A 81 -8.16 -8.08 -0.09
CA HIS A 81 -8.99 -9.17 0.44
C HIS A 81 -8.15 -10.29 1.07
N LYS A 82 -7.08 -10.74 0.40
CA LYS A 82 -6.22 -11.84 0.87
C LYS A 82 -5.17 -11.41 1.90
N LYS A 83 -5.07 -10.11 2.21
CA LYS A 83 -4.02 -9.54 3.09
C LYS A 83 -2.60 -9.91 2.63
N ASN A 84 -2.40 -10.10 1.32
CA ASN A 84 -1.11 -10.51 0.79
C ASN A 84 -0.22 -9.27 0.62
N MET A 85 0.83 -9.18 1.45
CA MET A 85 1.75 -8.05 1.47
C MET A 85 2.52 -7.87 0.16
N LEU A 86 2.79 -8.96 -0.57
CA LEU A 86 3.53 -8.91 -1.83
C LEU A 86 2.73 -8.16 -2.90
N LEU A 87 1.43 -8.49 -3.04
CA LEU A 87 0.54 -7.82 -3.98
C LEU A 87 0.39 -6.32 -3.66
N LEU A 88 0.26 -5.99 -2.37
CA LEU A 88 0.16 -4.60 -1.93
C LEU A 88 1.45 -3.79 -2.21
N LYS A 89 2.62 -4.43 -2.08
CA LYS A 89 3.91 -3.81 -2.42
C LYS A 89 4.04 -3.53 -3.91
N ILE A 90 3.67 -4.50 -4.78
CA ILE A 90 3.68 -4.30 -6.23
C ILE A 90 2.78 -3.12 -6.61
N TYR A 91 1.55 -3.09 -6.09
CA TYR A 91 0.64 -1.98 -6.31
C TYR A 91 1.21 -0.64 -5.81
N MET A 92 1.89 -0.62 -4.65
CA MET A 92 2.53 0.59 -4.13
C MET A 92 3.60 1.13 -5.10
N TYR A 93 4.49 0.29 -5.62
CA TYR A 93 5.50 0.73 -6.59
C TYR A 93 4.87 1.25 -7.88
N TYR A 94 3.81 0.58 -8.36
CA TYR A 94 3.06 1.04 -9.51
C TYR A 94 2.47 2.45 -9.30
N ASN A 95 1.77 2.69 -8.18
CA ASN A 95 1.19 4.00 -7.90
C ASN A 95 2.24 5.09 -7.69
N ILE A 96 3.43 4.77 -7.18
CA ILE A 96 4.55 5.73 -7.10
C ILE A 96 4.95 6.15 -8.52
N GLY A 97 5.10 5.19 -9.44
CA GLY A 97 5.39 5.48 -10.84
C GLY A 97 4.34 6.38 -11.49
N GLU A 98 3.06 6.04 -11.31
CA GLU A 98 1.95 6.82 -11.83
C GLU A 98 1.91 8.24 -11.24
N LEU A 99 2.14 8.39 -9.94
CA LEU A 99 2.22 9.69 -9.27
C LEU A 99 3.35 10.55 -9.84
N ILE A 100 4.52 9.96 -10.11
CA ILE A 100 5.65 10.67 -10.72
C ILE A 100 5.27 11.14 -12.13
N ILE A 101 4.67 10.27 -12.94
CA ILE A 101 4.22 10.61 -14.30
C ILE A 101 3.19 11.75 -14.26
N GLN A 102 2.21 11.69 -13.35
CA GLN A 102 1.20 12.75 -13.18
C GLN A 102 1.84 14.09 -12.76
N CYS A 103 2.81 14.07 -11.85
CA CYS A 103 3.56 15.26 -11.47
C CYS A 103 4.34 15.86 -12.66
N LEU A 104 5.01 15.03 -13.46
CA LEU A 104 5.71 15.48 -14.66
C LEU A 104 4.74 16.07 -15.69
N LEU A 105 3.59 15.44 -15.90
CA LEU A 105 2.55 15.92 -16.80
C LEU A 105 1.99 17.27 -16.33
N LEU A 106 1.73 17.44 -15.03
CA LEU A 106 1.29 18.72 -14.46
C LEU A 106 2.32 19.83 -14.72
N LEU A 107 3.61 19.55 -14.51
CA LEU A 107 4.69 20.49 -14.78
C LEU A 107 4.78 20.84 -16.28
N ALA A 108 4.68 19.84 -17.16
CA ALA A 108 4.71 20.04 -18.60
C ALA A 108 3.54 20.89 -19.10
N ILE A 109 2.32 20.59 -18.65
CA ILE A 109 1.11 21.35 -18.98
C ILE A 109 1.24 22.78 -18.49
N THR A 110 1.59 22.98 -17.21
CA THR A 110 1.74 24.32 -16.62
C THR A 110 2.82 25.12 -17.35
N GLY A 111 3.96 24.50 -17.67
CA GLY A 111 5.04 25.12 -18.43
C GLY A 111 4.62 25.50 -19.85
N PHE A 112 3.91 24.62 -20.56
CA PHE A 112 3.39 24.89 -21.89
C PHE A 112 2.40 26.07 -21.90
N PHE A 113 1.49 26.12 -20.94
CA PHE A 113 0.53 27.22 -20.82
C PHE A 113 1.21 28.54 -20.44
N MET A 114 2.20 28.52 -19.55
CA MET A 114 3.00 29.70 -19.22
C MET A 114 3.76 30.22 -20.45
N TYR A 115 4.31 29.31 -21.26
CA TYR A 115 4.96 29.66 -22.53
C TYR A 115 3.97 30.28 -23.53
N LEU A 116 2.80 29.66 -23.72
CA LEU A 116 1.74 30.21 -24.59
C LEU A 116 1.29 31.60 -24.13
N TYR A 117 1.07 31.77 -22.83
CA TYR A 117 0.70 33.06 -22.24
C TYR A 117 1.77 34.13 -22.53
N TYR A 118 3.05 33.79 -22.35
CA TYR A 118 4.17 34.68 -22.66
C TYR A 118 4.21 35.08 -24.15
N VAL A 119 4.06 34.12 -25.06
CA VAL A 119 4.04 34.35 -26.51
C VAL A 119 2.86 35.26 -26.89
N LEU A 120 1.65 34.95 -26.43
CA LEU A 120 0.45 35.73 -26.71
C LEU A 120 0.57 37.17 -26.22
N HIS A 121 1.12 37.37 -25.03
CA HIS A 121 1.35 38.69 -24.46
C HIS A 121 2.39 39.49 -25.27
N LYS A 122 3.46 38.84 -25.74
CA LYS A 122 4.54 39.49 -26.49
C LYS A 122 4.12 39.92 -27.90
N TYR A 123 3.33 39.10 -28.60
CA TYR A 123 2.92 39.37 -29.98
C TYR A 123 1.62 40.18 -30.11
N GLY A 124 1.11 40.75 -29.01
CA GLY A 124 0.07 41.77 -29.05
C GLY A 124 -1.30 41.27 -29.50
N ALA A 125 -1.62 39.99 -29.24
CA ALA A 125 -2.95 39.44 -29.49
C ALA A 125 -3.98 39.95 -28.45
N ALA A 126 -4.19 41.27 -28.38
CA ALA A 126 -5.13 41.94 -27.48
C ALA A 126 -6.60 41.55 -27.76
N ALA A 127 -6.88 40.87 -28.88
CA ALA A 127 -8.19 40.34 -29.23
C ALA A 127 -8.51 38.98 -28.58
N PHE A 128 -7.55 38.29 -27.98
CA PHE A 128 -7.83 37.04 -27.27
C PHE A 128 -8.39 37.36 -25.90
N HIS A 129 -9.66 37.01 -25.63
CA HIS A 129 -10.27 37.14 -24.30
C HIS A 129 -9.45 36.37 -23.27
N PRO A 130 -8.63 37.06 -22.43
CA PRO A 130 -7.69 36.36 -21.54
C PRO A 130 -8.43 35.60 -20.44
N HIS A 131 -9.63 36.06 -20.08
CA HIS A 131 -10.42 35.51 -18.98
C HIS A 131 -10.83 34.04 -19.18
N SER A 132 -11.23 33.63 -20.40
CA SER A 132 -11.70 32.25 -20.64
C SER A 132 -10.56 31.23 -20.58
N ILE A 133 -9.42 31.56 -21.18
CA ILE A 133 -8.23 30.69 -21.19
C ILE A 133 -7.65 30.55 -19.78
N SER A 134 -7.53 31.66 -19.04
CA SER A 134 -7.05 31.63 -17.65
C SER A 134 -7.93 30.77 -16.75
N TRP A 135 -9.25 30.86 -16.90
CA TRP A 135 -10.18 30.03 -16.12
C TRP A 135 -10.06 28.54 -16.44
N SER A 136 -9.99 28.18 -17.73
CA SER A 136 -9.81 26.79 -18.14
C SER A 136 -8.49 26.22 -17.62
N LEU A 137 -7.40 26.99 -17.69
CA LEU A 137 -6.09 26.59 -17.15
C LEU A 137 -6.15 26.36 -15.65
N LEU A 138 -6.72 27.32 -14.91
CA LEU A 138 -6.86 27.22 -13.46
C LEU A 138 -7.67 25.98 -13.07
N SER A 139 -8.78 25.71 -13.76
CA SER A 139 -9.59 24.52 -13.55
C SER A 139 -8.81 23.23 -13.81
N SER A 140 -8.04 23.16 -14.90
CA SER A 140 -7.23 21.99 -15.24
C SER A 140 -6.12 21.74 -14.21
N VAL A 141 -5.40 22.79 -13.80
CA VAL A 141 -4.34 22.69 -12.79
C VAL A 141 -4.91 22.30 -11.43
N ALA A 142 -6.03 22.90 -11.02
CA ALA A 142 -6.69 22.56 -9.76
C ALA A 142 -7.17 21.10 -9.76
N THR A 143 -7.75 20.63 -10.86
CA THR A 143 -8.22 19.24 -11.00
C THR A 143 -7.06 18.26 -10.91
N LEU A 144 -5.99 18.48 -11.69
CA LEU A 144 -4.79 17.62 -11.66
C LEU A 144 -4.10 17.61 -10.29
N THR A 145 -4.04 18.77 -9.64
CA THR A 145 -3.50 18.87 -8.27
C THR A 145 -4.35 18.06 -7.30
N GLY A 146 -5.68 18.15 -7.40
CA GLY A 146 -6.61 17.34 -6.60
C GLY A 146 -6.39 15.84 -6.80
N ILE A 147 -6.21 15.40 -8.04
CA ILE A 147 -5.92 14.00 -8.38
C ILE A 147 -4.60 13.55 -7.75
N ILE A 148 -3.53 14.34 -7.88
CA ILE A 148 -2.21 14.04 -7.29
C ILE A 148 -2.29 13.94 -5.76
N LEU A 149 -3.01 14.86 -5.11
CA LEU A 149 -3.20 14.83 -3.66
C LEU A 149 -4.00 13.60 -3.21
N LEU A 150 -5.06 13.26 -3.94
CA LEU A 150 -5.87 12.08 -3.67
C LEU A 150 -5.08 10.78 -3.88
N GLN A 151 -4.29 10.71 -4.96
CA GLN A 151 -3.39 9.60 -5.26
C GLN A 151 -2.31 9.45 -4.18
N GLY A 152 -1.70 10.56 -3.76
CA GLY A 152 -0.72 10.59 -2.67
C GLY A 152 -1.34 10.15 -1.34
N TYR A 153 -2.58 10.56 -1.06
CA TYR A 153 -3.31 10.11 0.11
C TYR A 153 -3.53 8.60 0.10
N VAL A 154 -4.01 8.03 -1.01
CA VAL A 154 -4.19 6.57 -1.18
C VAL A 154 -2.86 5.85 -0.98
N LEU A 155 -1.76 6.37 -1.54
CA LEU A 155 -0.44 5.79 -1.36
C LEU A 155 -0.04 5.72 0.13
N LEU A 156 -0.30 6.78 0.90
CA LEU A 156 -0.05 6.81 2.34
C LEU A 156 -0.93 5.81 3.10
N LEU A 157 -2.18 5.59 2.66
CA LEU A 157 -3.05 4.56 3.23
C LEU A 157 -2.51 3.15 2.96
N VAL A 158 -2.08 2.86 1.73
CA VAL A 158 -1.47 1.57 1.37
C VAL A 158 -0.22 1.34 2.21
N ARG A 159 0.66 2.35 2.33
CA ARG A 159 1.88 2.25 3.13
C ARG A 159 1.59 1.99 4.61
N SER A 160 0.58 2.65 5.16
CA SER A 160 0.13 2.44 6.54
C SER A 160 -0.36 1.00 6.75
N GLU A 161 -1.11 0.46 5.80
CA GLU A 161 -1.60 -0.92 5.87
C GLU A 161 -0.45 -1.94 5.78
N ILE A 162 0.54 -1.71 4.90
CA ILE A 162 1.75 -2.56 4.81
C ILE A 162 2.53 -2.53 6.13
N LYS A 163 2.73 -1.34 6.73
CA LYS A 163 3.43 -1.20 8.01
C LYS A 163 2.70 -1.94 9.12
N LYS A 164 1.37 -1.85 9.15
CA LYS A 164 0.50 -2.54 10.13
C LYS A 164 0.52 -4.06 9.97
N LEU A 165 0.51 -4.57 8.74
CA LEU A 165 0.65 -6.00 8.46
C LEU A 165 2.04 -6.51 8.86
N ASN A 166 3.07 -5.68 8.71
CA ASN A 166 4.45 -6.03 9.08
C ASN A 166 4.64 -6.08 10.61
N SER A 167 4.02 -5.16 11.35
CA SER A 167 4.14 -5.10 12.82
C SER A 167 3.28 -6.13 13.54
N ASN A 168 2.15 -6.56 12.95
CA ASN A 168 1.27 -7.55 13.55
C ASN A 168 1.85 -8.97 13.64
N CYS A 169 2.97 -9.25 12.98
CA CYS A 169 3.69 -10.50 13.15
C CYS A 169 4.48 -10.59 14.47
N GLN A 170 4.46 -9.54 15.31
CA GLN A 170 5.19 -9.50 16.58
C GLN A 170 4.38 -9.03 17.79
N PHE A 171 3.05 -8.91 17.70
CA PHE A 171 2.24 -8.84 18.93
C PHE A 171 2.17 -10.22 19.57
N ARG A 172 3.30 -10.63 20.17
CA ARG A 172 3.27 -11.55 21.31
C ARG A 172 2.52 -10.75 22.37
N PHE A 173 1.29 -11.15 22.67
CA PHE A 173 0.63 -10.69 23.88
C PHE A 173 1.55 -11.15 25.02
N VAL A 174 2.43 -10.25 25.47
CA VAL A 174 3.17 -10.45 26.71
C VAL A 174 2.07 -10.35 27.75
N ASN A 175 1.54 -11.51 28.13
CA ASN A 175 0.58 -11.60 29.19
C ASN A 175 1.34 -11.26 30.48
N ASN A 176 1.50 -9.98 30.76
CA ASN A 176 2.09 -9.51 32.02
C ASN A 176 1.23 -9.93 33.23
N ALA A 177 0.00 -10.43 33.02
CA ALA A 177 -0.81 -11.04 34.08
C ALA A 177 -0.48 -12.52 34.33
N ALA A 178 0.29 -13.18 33.46
CA ALA A 178 0.83 -14.53 33.73
C ALA A 178 2.18 -14.51 34.48
N ASP A 179 2.88 -13.36 34.50
CA ASP A 179 4.11 -13.16 35.29
C ASP A 179 3.83 -12.68 36.73
N SER A 180 2.57 -12.69 37.19
CA SER A 180 2.33 -12.60 38.63
C SER A 180 2.78 -13.91 39.27
N ASN A 181 4.04 -13.96 39.70
CA ASN A 181 4.53 -14.94 40.66
C ASN A 181 3.65 -14.89 41.90
N CYS A 182 2.62 -15.75 41.95
CA CYS A 182 1.91 -16.04 43.19
C CYS A 182 2.85 -16.84 44.08
N VAL A 183 3.63 -16.13 44.89
CA VAL A 183 4.34 -16.74 46.02
C VAL A 183 3.30 -17.01 47.10
N ILE A 184 2.84 -18.25 47.20
CA ILE A 184 2.13 -18.73 48.38
C ILE A 184 3.15 -18.75 49.52
N GLN A 185 3.05 -17.78 50.42
CA GLN A 185 3.69 -17.87 51.73
C GLN A 185 2.86 -18.85 52.56
N LEU A 186 3.32 -20.09 52.66
CA LEU A 186 2.88 -21.00 53.72
C LEU A 186 3.46 -20.46 55.02
N GLU A 187 2.60 -19.93 55.89
CA GLU A 187 2.95 -19.69 57.28
C GLU A 187 3.21 -21.04 57.95
N GLU A 188 4.49 -21.41 58.06
CA GLU A 188 4.94 -22.47 58.95
C GLU A 188 4.73 -22.00 60.40
N GLY A 189 3.63 -22.44 60.98
CA GLY A 189 3.30 -22.16 62.37
C GLY A 189 2.46 -23.29 62.97
N ALA A 190 3.09 -24.42 63.26
CA ALA A 190 2.70 -25.32 64.37
C ALA A 190 3.76 -26.42 64.55
N GLU A 191 4.81 -26.06 65.28
CA GLU A 191 5.66 -26.97 66.04
C GLU A 191 4.79 -27.72 67.07
N ASN A 192 4.76 -29.06 67.04
CA ASN A 192 5.25 -29.89 68.15
C ASN A 192 4.87 -31.38 68.00
N ASP A 193 5.93 -32.18 68.17
CA ASP A 193 6.00 -33.52 68.73
C ASP A 193 5.20 -34.66 68.09
N VAL A 194 5.93 -35.64 67.54
CA VAL A 194 5.96 -37.04 68.01
C VAL A 194 6.96 -37.84 67.15
N GLU A 195 8.06 -38.20 67.83
CA GLU A 195 8.60 -39.57 67.92
C GLU A 195 9.09 -40.32 66.67
N LYS A 196 10.44 -40.45 66.62
CA LYS A 196 11.26 -41.59 66.17
C LYS A 196 10.56 -42.69 65.36
N THR A 197 11.10 -42.99 64.17
CA THR A 197 11.53 -44.35 63.79
C THR A 197 12.60 -44.25 62.69
N LYS A 198 13.58 -45.16 62.76
CA LYS A 198 14.80 -45.28 61.97
C LYS A 198 14.56 -46.03 60.65
N GLU A 199 15.64 -46.05 59.85
CA GLU A 199 15.92 -46.95 58.70
C GLU A 199 15.14 -46.55 57.44
N GLY A 200 15.71 -46.38 56.26
CA GLY A 200 17.00 -46.72 55.68
C GLY A 200 16.79 -46.66 54.15
N GLN A 201 17.87 -46.70 53.39
CA GLN A 201 17.94 -46.73 51.91
C GLN A 201 17.71 -45.40 51.17
N GLU A 202 18.23 -45.19 49.97
CA GLU A 202 19.39 -45.65 49.18
C GLU A 202 19.15 -44.95 47.83
N GLU A 203 20.20 -44.36 47.26
CA GLU A 203 20.36 -44.09 45.82
C GLU A 203 19.13 -43.73 44.96
N THR A 204 19.08 -42.48 44.47
CA THR A 204 18.91 -42.28 43.01
C THR A 204 19.54 -40.98 42.55
N LYS A 205 20.76 -41.08 42.01
CA LYS A 205 21.28 -40.17 40.99
C LYS A 205 20.66 -40.57 39.64
N ASN A 206 20.30 -39.57 38.84
CA ASN A 206 20.14 -39.55 37.38
C ASN A 206 18.80 -38.96 36.96
N GLY A 207 18.84 -37.75 36.41
CA GLY A 207 17.68 -37.11 35.81
C GLY A 207 17.94 -35.67 35.38
N GLU A 208 19.12 -35.39 34.82
CA GLU A 208 19.46 -34.04 34.35
C GLU A 208 20.19 -34.13 33.00
N GLU A 209 19.58 -34.79 32.00
CA GLU A 209 20.10 -34.75 30.63
C GLU A 209 19.09 -35.17 29.56
N GLU A 210 17.90 -34.55 29.47
CA GLU A 210 17.05 -34.76 28.28
C GLU A 210 16.03 -33.65 27.97
N VAL A 211 16.45 -32.39 27.84
CA VAL A 211 15.64 -31.36 27.15
C VAL A 211 16.52 -30.37 26.38
N LYS A 212 17.28 -30.84 25.38
CA LYS A 212 18.01 -29.95 24.44
C LYS A 212 17.99 -30.36 22.96
N SER A 213 17.16 -31.32 22.53
CA SER A 213 17.18 -31.80 21.14
C SER A 213 16.00 -31.41 20.24
N VAL A 214 15.02 -30.61 20.67
CA VAL A 214 13.80 -30.34 19.85
C VAL A 214 13.68 -28.88 19.36
N THR A 215 14.79 -28.14 19.23
CA THR A 215 14.71 -26.72 18.79
C THR A 215 15.60 -26.33 17.60
N ASN A 216 16.21 -27.28 16.88
CA ASN A 216 17.10 -26.96 15.76
C ASN A 216 16.55 -27.28 14.34
N ASP A 217 15.31 -27.75 14.21
CA ASP A 217 14.80 -28.20 12.89
C ASP A 217 13.93 -27.19 12.11
N LEU A 218 13.79 -25.93 12.55
CA LEU A 218 12.87 -24.98 11.89
C LEU A 218 13.52 -23.76 11.19
N TYR A 219 14.86 -23.69 11.08
CA TYR A 219 15.53 -22.58 10.38
C TYR A 219 16.53 -22.99 9.28
N GLY A 220 16.44 -24.23 8.79
CA GLY A 220 17.36 -24.78 7.79
C GLY A 220 16.76 -25.08 6.42
N ARG A 221 15.92 -24.21 5.82
CA ARG A 221 15.47 -24.42 4.43
C ARG A 221 15.00 -23.16 3.70
N SER A 222 15.92 -22.30 3.29
CA SER A 222 15.69 -21.37 2.18
C SER A 222 17.01 -20.99 1.51
N GLY A 223 17.61 -21.95 0.83
CA GLY A 223 18.67 -21.76 -0.14
C GLY A 223 18.29 -22.43 -1.45
N TYR A 224 18.77 -21.86 -2.55
CA TYR A 224 18.70 -22.30 -3.95
C TYR A 224 17.47 -21.85 -4.77
N MET A 225 17.69 -20.88 -5.67
CA MET A 225 17.90 -21.14 -7.10
C MET A 225 17.94 -19.80 -7.86
N LEU A 226 19.13 -19.25 -8.08
CA LEU A 226 19.36 -18.24 -9.10
C LEU A 226 20.00 -18.97 -10.28
N GLY A 227 19.19 -19.23 -11.30
CA GLY A 227 19.59 -19.85 -12.55
C GLY A 227 20.38 -18.85 -13.39
N ASP A 228 21.62 -19.23 -13.67
CA ASP A 228 22.48 -18.68 -14.71
C ASP A 228 21.91 -19.12 -16.07
N VAL A 229 21.47 -18.17 -16.90
CA VAL A 229 21.09 -18.42 -18.30
C VAL A 229 22.02 -17.61 -19.17
N ARG A 230 23.05 -18.28 -19.68
CA ARG A 230 23.70 -17.94 -20.94
C ARG A 230 22.84 -18.47 -22.08
N ASN A 231 22.48 -17.57 -22.99
CA ASN A 231 22.60 -17.73 -24.44
C ASN A 231 22.41 -16.37 -25.10
#